data_AF-A0A350HYS2-F1
#
_entry.id   AF-A0A350HYS2-F1
#
_cell.length_a   1.000
_cell.length_b   1.000
_cell.length_c   1.000
_cell.angle_alpha   90.00
_cell.angle_beta   90.00
_cell.angle_gamma   90.00
#
_symmetry.space_group_name_H-M   'P 1'
#
loop_
_entity.id
_entity.type
_entity.pdbx_description
1 polymer ?
#
loop_
_entity_poly.entity_id
_entity_poly.type
_entity_poly.pdbx_seq_one_letter_code
_entity_poly.pdbx_strand_id
1 'polypeptide(L)'
;SILNIESFLNTIIKDGIVDNGELLKAKSARKISSVKGGDLIEIVLCEGKNREIRRMIKAHDGKVIRLKRITMGPFSLNDLKVGKWRSFNQKELNFVKQIADNGRI
;
A
#
# COMPACT_ATOMS: atom_id res chain seq x y z
N SER A 1 -2.27 -18.67 20.24
CA SER A 1 -1.87 -18.79 18.83
C SER A 1 -1.70 -17.41 18.25
N ILE A 2 -0.49 -16.83 18.33
CA ILE A 2 -0.19 -15.57 17.65
C ILE A 2 0.04 -15.96 16.19
N LEU A 3 -0.86 -15.58 15.27
CA LEU A 3 -0.58 -15.80 13.86
C LEU A 3 0.75 -15.11 13.52
N ASN A 4 1.66 -15.84 12.89
CA ASN A 4 2.95 -15.32 12.43
C ASN A 4 2.71 -14.20 11.40
N ILE A 5 3.39 -13.05 11.54
CA ILE A 5 3.31 -11.94 10.58
C ILE A 5 3.65 -12.40 9.15
N GLU A 6 4.60 -13.32 8.98
CA GLU A 6 4.97 -13.85 7.67
C GLU A 6 3.81 -14.64 7.04
N SER A 7 3.07 -15.41 7.86
CA SER A 7 1.87 -16.11 7.40
C SER A 7 0.82 -15.12 6.94
N PHE A 8 0.58 -14.05 7.70
CA PHE A 8 -0.37 -13.00 7.32
C PHE A 8 0.02 -12.31 6.01
N LEU A 9 1.30 -11.95 5.85
CA LEU A 9 1.80 -11.33 4.62
C LEU A 9 1.61 -12.26 3.43
N ASN A 10 1.89 -13.55 3.58
CA ASN A 10 1.64 -14.54 2.55
C ASN A 10 0.15 -14.67 2.21
N THR A 11 -0.74 -14.68 3.22
CA THR A 11 -2.19 -14.75 3.02
C THR A 11 -2.71 -13.56 2.21
N ILE A 12 -2.37 -12.32 2.58
CA ILE A 12 -2.87 -11.14 1.85
C ILE A 12 -2.38 -11.06 0.40
N ILE A 13 -1.28 -11.74 0.06
CA ILE A 13 -0.74 -11.81 -1.31
C ILE A 13 -1.42 -12.94 -2.09
N LYS A 14 -1.51 -14.15 -1.52
CA LYS A 14 -1.96 -15.34 -2.25
C LYS A 14 -3.47 -15.45 -2.30
N ASP A 15 -4.11 -15.31 -1.14
CA ASP A 15 -5.53 -15.65 -0.95
C ASP A 15 -6.37 -14.37 -0.84
N GLY A 16 -5.83 -13.35 -0.17
CA GLY A 16 -6.58 -12.17 0.24
C GLY A 16 -7.39 -12.41 1.51
N ILE A 17 -8.09 -11.36 1.96
CA ILE A 17 -8.95 -11.40 3.15
C ILE A 17 -10.30 -10.81 2.78
N VAL A 18 -11.40 -11.46 3.16
CA VAL A 18 -12.74 -10.90 2.95
C VAL A 18 -13.14 -10.04 4.14
N ASP A 19 -13.55 -8.80 3.85
CA ASP A 19 -14.10 -7.87 4.84
C ASP A 19 -15.23 -7.07 4.20
N ASN A 20 -16.39 -7.01 4.86
CA ASN A 20 -17.61 -6.37 4.35
C ASN A 20 -18.02 -6.82 2.94
N GLY A 21 -17.83 -8.11 2.62
CA GLY A 21 -18.14 -8.68 1.31
C GLY A 21 -17.13 -8.36 0.21
N GLU A 22 -16.06 -7.61 0.51
CA GLU A 22 -14.99 -7.30 -0.44
C GLU A 22 -13.78 -8.19 -0.18
N LEU A 23 -13.22 -8.78 -1.25
CA LEU A 23 -11.91 -9.44 -1.18
C LEU A 23 -10.81 -8.37 -1.19
N LEU A 24 -10.03 -8.25 -0.12
CA LEU A 24 -8.90 -7.34 0.00
C LEU A 24 -7.62 -8.12 -0.32
N LYS A 25 -6.89 -7.73 -1.37
CA LYS A 25 -5.69 -8.46 -1.81
C LYS A 25 -4.52 -7.52 -2.13
N ALA A 26 -3.36 -7.83 -1.58
CA ALA A 26 -2.13 -7.12 -1.87
C ALA A 26 -1.45 -7.68 -3.12
N LYS A 27 -0.87 -6.81 -3.94
CA LYS A 27 0.01 -7.22 -5.05
C LYS A 27 1.31 -7.80 -4.50
N SER A 28 1.88 -7.14 -3.49
CA SER A 28 3.03 -7.62 -2.73
C SER A 28 3.00 -7.03 -1.33
N ALA A 29 3.61 -7.74 -0.39
CA ALA A 29 3.79 -7.28 0.97
C ALA A 29 5.07 -7.88 1.55
N ARG A 30 5.81 -7.09 2.33
CA ARG A 30 7.01 -7.57 3.02
C ARG A 30 7.26 -6.79 4.31
N LYS A 31 7.81 -7.48 5.30
CA LYS A 31 8.36 -6.86 6.50
C LYS A 31 9.71 -6.23 6.14
N ILE A 32 9.91 -4.97 6.53
CA ILE A 32 11.15 -4.22 6.34
C ILE A 32 12.04 -4.35 7.58
N SER A 33 11.45 -4.13 8.75
CA SER A 33 12.16 -4.22 10.04
C SER A 33 11.18 -4.33 11.20
N SER A 34 11.68 -4.75 12.35
CA SER A 34 10.98 -4.59 13.64
C SER A 34 11.44 -3.28 14.27
N VAL A 35 10.51 -2.50 14.82
CA VAL A 35 10.79 -1.26 15.55
C VAL A 35 10.13 -1.28 16.92
N LYS A 36 10.50 -0.36 17.81
CA LYS A 36 9.81 -0.23 19.10
C LYS A 36 8.33 0.08 18.86
N GLY A 37 7.45 -0.84 19.26
CA GLY A 37 6.00 -0.70 19.13
C GLY A 37 5.38 -1.38 17.91
N GLY A 38 6.14 -2.11 17.09
CA GLY A 38 5.56 -2.95 16.03
C GLY A 38 6.50 -3.19 14.85
N ASP A 39 5.92 -3.67 13.75
CA ASP A 39 6.65 -3.96 12.52
C ASP A 39 6.47 -2.85 11.48
N LEU A 40 7.55 -2.53 10.77
CA LEU A 40 7.48 -1.72 9.56
C LEU A 40 7.24 -2.65 8.37
N ILE A 41 6.12 -2.45 7.70
CA ILE A 41 5.67 -3.29 6.58
C ILE A 41 5.46 -2.42 5.35
N GLU A 42 5.97 -2.87 4.22
CA GLU A 42 5.68 -2.33 2.90
C GLU A 42 4.59 -3.17 2.24
N ILE A 43 3.55 -2.52 1.72
CA ILE A 43 2.43 -3.15 1.02
C ILE A 43 2.20 -2.40 -0.29
N VAL A 44 2.09 -3.13 -1.39
CA VAL A 44 1.73 -2.61 -2.71
C VAL A 44 0.32 -3.08 -3.06
N LEU A 45 -0.54 -2.15 -3.41
CA LEU A 45 -1.91 -2.40 -3.87
C LEU A 45 -2.06 -1.96 -5.33
N CYS A 46 -2.93 -2.64 -6.07
CA CYS A 46 -3.42 -2.20 -7.39
C CYS A 46 -4.84 -1.64 -7.32
N GLU A 47 -5.45 -1.66 -6.13
CA GLU A 47 -6.76 -1.10 -5.85
C GLU A 47 -6.68 -0.12 -4.67
N GLY A 48 -7.79 0.54 -4.37
CA GLY A 48 -7.85 1.58 -3.36
C GLY A 48 -9.16 1.54 -2.60
N LYS A 49 -9.57 0.36 -2.11
CA LYS A 49 -10.82 0.22 -1.36
C LYS A 49 -10.78 1.04 -0.07
N ASN A 50 -11.95 1.42 0.44
CA ASN A 50 -12.03 2.26 1.64
C ASN A 50 -11.24 1.61 2.79
N ARG A 51 -10.24 2.32 3.32
CA ARG A 51 -9.41 1.86 4.47
C ARG A 51 -8.79 0.48 4.29
N GLU A 52 -8.58 0.00 3.07
CA GLU A 52 -8.16 -1.37 2.74
C GLU A 52 -7.01 -1.91 3.59
N ILE A 53 -5.87 -1.23 3.63
CA ILE A 53 -4.71 -1.65 4.45
C ILE A 53 -5.08 -1.76 5.94
N ARG A 54 -5.89 -0.83 6.46
CA ARG A 54 -6.31 -0.87 7.86
C ARG A 54 -7.26 -2.03 8.15
N ARG A 55 -8.09 -2.41 7.18
CA ARG A 55 -9.01 -3.55 7.29
C ARG A 55 -8.26 -4.87 7.22
N MET A 56 -7.32 -5.02 6.27
CA MET A 56 -6.40 -6.17 6.20
C MET A 56 -5.66 -6.37 7.53
N ILE A 57 -5.06 -5.31 8.08
CA ILE A 57 -4.28 -5.41 9.33
C ILE A 57 -5.19 -5.72 10.53
N LYS A 58 -6.41 -5.17 10.58
CA LYS A 58 -7.38 -5.47 11.64
C LYS A 58 -7.82 -6.94 11.62
N ALA A 59 -7.93 -7.56 10.44
CA ALA A 59 -8.28 -8.98 10.32
C ALA A 59 -7.19 -9.93 10.87
N HIS A 60 -6.00 -9.41 11.15
CA HIS A 60 -4.91 -10.10 11.85
C HIS A 60 -4.75 -9.61 13.30
N ASP A 61 -5.80 -9.01 13.88
CA ASP A 61 -5.80 -8.40 15.22
C ASP A 61 -4.73 -7.32 15.42
N GLY A 62 -4.21 -6.76 14.32
CA GLY A 62 -3.21 -5.71 14.32
C GLY A 62 -3.82 -4.31 14.34
N LYS A 63 -2.99 -3.32 14.72
CA LYS A 63 -3.35 -1.90 14.67
C LYS A 63 -2.33 -1.12 13.84
N VAL A 64 -2.82 -0.41 12.83
CA VAL A 64 -2.00 0.52 12.03
C VAL A 64 -1.74 1.79 12.83
N ILE A 65 -0.53 1.90 13.38
CA ILE A 65 -0.06 3.08 14.14
C ILE A 65 0.22 4.27 13.21
N ARG A 66 0.88 4.01 12.08
CA ARG A 66 1.22 5.00 11.06
C ARG A 66 1.04 4.39 9.67
N LEU A 67 0.43 5.16 8.77
CA LEU A 67 0.28 4.77 7.35
C LEU A 67 0.76 5.93 6.49
N LYS A 68 1.71 5.66 5.59
CA LYS A 68 2.24 6.64 4.65
C LYS A 68 2.33 6.00 3.27
N ARG A 69 1.67 6.59 2.28
CA ARG A 69 1.88 6.25 0.88
C ARG A 69 3.15 6.94 0.41
N ILE A 70 4.15 6.17 0.00
CA ILE A 70 5.47 6.67 -0.42
C ILE A 70 5.60 6.74 -1.94
N THR A 71 4.86 5.91 -2.66
CA THR A 71 4.88 5.79 -4.12
C THR A 71 3.46 5.55 -4.65
N MET A 72 3.19 6.03 -5.86
CA MET A 72 1.99 5.72 -6.64
C MET A 72 2.40 5.62 -8.11
N GLY A 73 2.31 4.43 -8.71
CA GLY A 73 2.87 4.20 -10.04
C GLY A 73 4.35 4.65 -10.10
N PRO A 74 4.75 5.51 -11.06
CA PRO A 74 6.11 6.05 -11.14
C PRO A 74 6.36 7.27 -10.24
N PHE A 75 5.35 7.78 -9.53
CA PHE A 75 5.47 8.97 -8.70
C PHE A 75 5.93 8.59 -7.29
N SER A 76 7.13 9.01 -6.91
CA SER A 76 7.68 8.84 -5.57
C SER A 76 7.71 10.17 -4.82
N LEU A 77 7.45 10.13 -3.50
CA LEU A 77 7.50 11.32 -2.65
C LEU A 77 8.91 11.92 -2.59
N ASN A 78 9.97 11.11 -2.68
CA ASN A 78 11.37 11.53 -2.55
C ASN A 78 11.53 12.52 -1.37
N ASP A 79 12.13 13.69 -1.60
CA ASP A 79 12.39 14.72 -0.59
C ASP A 79 11.23 15.73 -0.41
N LEU A 80 10.03 15.43 -0.93
CA LEU A 80 8.88 16.32 -0.81
C LEU A 80 8.42 16.40 0.65
N LYS A 81 8.54 17.60 1.23
CA LYS A 81 8.13 17.87 2.62
C LYS A 81 6.60 17.80 2.77
N VAL A 82 6.17 17.47 3.99
CA VAL A 82 4.74 17.43 4.36
C VAL A 82 4.06 18.77 4.04
N GLY A 83 2.89 18.71 3.43
CA GLY A 83 2.11 19.89 3.04
C GLY A 83 2.64 20.65 1.82
N LYS A 84 3.73 20.20 1.20
CA LYS A 84 4.26 20.78 -0.03
C LYS A 84 3.81 19.98 -1.25
N TRP A 85 3.77 20.67 -2.38
CA TRP A 85 3.53 20.11 -3.70
C TRP A 85 4.66 20.55 -4.64
N ARG A 86 4.80 19.85 -5.76
CA ARG A 86 5.70 20.23 -6.86
C ARG A 86 5.04 19.87 -8.17
N SER A 87 5.47 20.53 -9.24
CA SER A 87 5.12 20.09 -10.59
C SER A 87 5.76 18.74 -10.91
N PHE A 88 5.11 17.99 -11.79
CA PHE A 88 5.69 16.79 -12.37
C PHE A 88 6.92 17.13 -13.21
N ASN A 89 7.92 16.25 -13.18
CA ASN A 89 9.01 16.33 -14.14
C ASN A 89 8.56 15.79 -15.53
N GLN A 90 9.41 15.93 -16.54
CA GLN A 90 9.03 15.52 -17.91
C GLN A 90 8.65 14.04 -18.03
N LYS A 91 9.34 13.14 -17.31
CA LYS A 91 9.05 11.69 -17.35
C LYS A 91 7.69 11.39 -16.73
N GLU A 92 7.42 12.00 -15.58
CA GLU A 92 6.14 11.92 -14.88
C GLU A 92 4.99 12.49 -15.71
N LEU A 93 5.19 13.65 -16.36
CA LEU A 93 4.20 14.25 -17.26
C LEU A 93 3.88 13.34 -18.45
N ASN A 94 4.91 12.76 -19.08
CA ASN A 94 4.72 11.86 -20.21
C ASN A 94 3.91 10.61 -19.80
N PHE A 95 4.16 10.08 -18.60
CA PHE A 95 3.39 8.96 -18.07
C PHE A 95 1.92 9.33 -17.86
N VAL A 96 1.62 10.49 -17.27
CA VAL A 96 0.22 10.95 -17.10
C VAL A 96 -0.47 11.11 -18.45
N LYS A 97 0.19 11.72 -19.44
CA LYS A 97 -0.36 11.87 -20.80
C LYS A 97 -0.67 10.52 -21.42
N GLN A 98 0.26 9.57 -21.34
CA GLN A 98 0.05 8.23 -21.87
C GLN A 98 -1.15 7.51 -21.23
N ILE A 99 -1.37 7.67 -19.92
CA ILE A 99 -2.54 7.11 -19.23
C ILE A 99 -3.82 7.80 -19.68
N ALA A 100 -3.82 9.13 -19.77
CA ALA A 100 -4.98 9.92 -20.19
C ALA A 100 -5.42 9.55 -21.62
N ASP A 101 -4.47 9.35 -22.52
CA ASP A 101 -4.75 9.02 -23.92
C ASP A 101 -5.22 7.57 -24.11
N ASN A 102 -4.77 6.64 -23.26
CA ASN A 102 -5.06 5.21 -23.38
C ASN A 102 -6.21 4.71 -22.50
N GLY A 103 -6.77 5.55 -21.63
CA GLY A 103 -7.89 5.20 -20.75
C GLY A 103 -7.64 4.04 -19.78
N ARG A 104 -6.37 3.69 -19.50
CA ARG A 104 -5.98 2.59 -18.62
C ARG A 104 -5.03 3.07 -17.53
N ILE A 105 -5.37 2.78 -16.27
CA ILE A 105 -4.52 2.92 -15.07
C ILE A 105 -4.06 1.53 -14.65
#